data_AF-A0A2T1C9B1-F1
#
_entry.id   AF-A0A2T1C9B1-F1
#
_cell.length_a   1.000
_cell.length_b   1.000
_cell.length_c   1.000
_cell.angle_alpha   90.00
_cell.angle_beta   90.00
_cell.angle_gamma   90.00
#
_symmetry.space_group_name_H-M   'P 1'
#
loop_
_entity.id
_entity.type
_entity.pdbx_description
1 polymer ?
#
loop_
_entity_poly.entity_id
_entity_poly.type
_entity_poly.pdbx_seq_one_letter_code
_entity_poly.pdbx_strand_id
1 'polypeptide(L)'
;MNSVNKSKLTHNIGYLGEELVAQWLQQQGFQIFARRWRCLWGEIDLVGLLLPNTITKTLPKLVFVEVKTRRQGNWDAGGLLAITPAKQAKIRQSAAFLIAEYPDLSNYACQFDVALVHYLQANLNNTQNTPIDGSSLAIGKPISIQGYTLYIQDYIESAFD
;
A
#
# COMPACT_ATOMS: atom_id res chain seq x y z
N MET A 1 -24.40 18.07 11.35
CA MET A 1 -24.20 17.69 9.93
C MET A 1 -22.73 17.38 9.55
N ASN A 2 -21.80 17.21 10.50
CA ASN A 2 -20.35 17.16 10.18
C ASN A 2 -19.68 15.76 10.14
N SER A 3 -20.42 14.68 10.42
CA SER A 3 -19.83 13.33 10.50
C SER A 3 -19.77 12.60 9.14
N VAL A 4 -20.77 12.82 8.28
CA VAL A 4 -20.92 12.11 6.99
C VAL A 4 -19.89 12.54 5.94
N ASN A 5 -19.41 13.79 5.99
CA ASN A 5 -18.38 14.28 5.06
C ASN A 5 -16.96 13.84 5.44
N LYS A 6 -16.68 13.62 6.74
CA LYS A 6 -15.35 13.22 7.20
C LYS A 6 -15.01 11.78 6.81
N SER A 7 -15.99 10.86 6.89
CA SER A 7 -15.79 9.45 6.52
C SER A 7 -15.58 9.24 5.01
N LYS A 8 -16.31 9.96 4.15
CA LYS A 8 -16.09 9.97 2.70
C LYS A 8 -14.72 10.52 2.32
N LEU A 9 -14.26 11.57 3.01
CA LEU A 9 -12.94 12.18 2.78
C LEU A 9 -11.79 11.25 3.23
N THR A 10 -11.92 10.58 4.38
CA THR A 10 -10.94 9.60 4.85
C THR A 10 -10.87 8.35 3.98
N HIS A 11 -12.00 7.95 3.39
CA HIS A 11 -12.03 6.82 2.46
C HIS A 11 -11.31 7.15 1.14
N ASN A 12 -11.51 8.36 0.63
CA ASN A 12 -10.83 8.82 -0.57
C ASN A 12 -9.31 8.93 -0.37
N ILE A 13 -8.83 9.51 0.74
CA ILE A 13 -7.37 9.64 0.96
C ILE A 13 -6.67 8.29 1.16
N GLY A 14 -7.34 7.32 1.81
CA GLY A 14 -6.83 5.95 1.92
C GLY A 14 -6.60 5.33 0.54
N TYR A 15 -7.58 5.47 -0.35
CA TYR A 15 -7.50 5.03 -1.74
C TYR A 15 -6.34 5.70 -2.50
N LEU A 16 -6.16 7.01 -2.34
CA LEU A 16 -5.06 7.74 -2.97
C LEU A 16 -3.68 7.26 -2.50
N GLY A 17 -3.55 6.94 -1.20
CA GLY A 17 -2.31 6.37 -0.69
C GLY A 17 -2.03 4.97 -1.22
N GLU A 18 -3.06 4.13 -1.31
CA GLU A 18 -2.95 2.79 -1.92
C GLU A 18 -2.56 2.87 -3.41
N GLU A 19 -3.15 3.81 -4.16
CA GLU A 19 -2.78 4.08 -5.55
C GLU A 19 -1.31 4.49 -5.68
N LEU A 20 -0.85 5.41 -4.82
CA LEU A 20 0.54 5.86 -4.81
C LEU A 20 1.51 4.69 -4.56
N VAL A 21 1.21 3.82 -3.60
CA VAL A 21 2.05 2.65 -3.29
C VAL A 21 2.02 1.64 -4.43
N ALA A 22 0.86 1.37 -5.02
CA ALA A 22 0.73 0.46 -6.16
C ALA A 22 1.60 0.92 -7.35
N GLN A 23 1.54 2.21 -7.69
CA GLN A 23 2.33 2.77 -8.78
C GLN A 23 3.83 2.77 -8.46
N TRP A 24 4.20 3.06 -7.21
CA TRP A 24 5.60 2.98 -6.78
C TRP A 24 6.13 1.55 -6.88
N LEU A 25 5.38 0.55 -6.43
CA LEU A 25 5.73 -0.87 -6.57
C LEU A 25 5.91 -1.28 -8.03
N GLN A 26 5.05 -0.79 -8.93
CA GLN A 26 5.23 -1.01 -10.38
C GLN A 26 6.54 -0.42 -10.90
N GLN A 27 6.93 0.77 -10.44
CA GLN A 27 8.23 1.36 -10.78
C GLN A 27 9.42 0.59 -10.18
N GLN A 28 9.21 -0.16 -9.09
CA GLN A 28 10.19 -1.09 -8.53
C GLN A 28 10.22 -2.46 -9.25
N GLY A 29 9.40 -2.66 -10.28
CA GLY A 29 9.36 -3.89 -11.09
C GLY A 29 8.36 -4.94 -10.62
N PHE A 30 7.49 -4.63 -9.66
CA PHE A 30 6.40 -5.51 -9.26
C PHE A 30 5.23 -5.41 -10.25
N GLN A 31 4.58 -6.54 -10.51
CA GLN A 31 3.27 -6.57 -11.12
C GLN A 31 2.20 -6.55 -10.01
N ILE A 32 1.24 -5.64 -10.09
CA ILE A 32 0.13 -5.62 -9.14
C ILE A 32 -0.88 -6.70 -9.54
N PHE A 33 -0.93 -7.77 -8.75
CA PHE A 33 -1.84 -8.90 -8.94
C PHE A 33 -3.27 -8.55 -8.51
N ALA A 34 -3.40 -7.94 -7.33
CA ALA A 34 -4.71 -7.55 -6.80
C ALA A 34 -4.61 -6.30 -5.93
N ARG A 35 -5.74 -5.61 -5.80
CA ARG A 35 -5.92 -4.41 -4.98
C ARG A 35 -7.21 -4.54 -4.20
N ARG A 36 -7.19 -4.19 -2.90
CA ARG A 36 -8.32 -4.33 -1.97
C ARG A 36 -8.98 -5.70 -2.09
N TRP A 37 -8.16 -6.74 -2.13
CA TRP A 37 -8.64 -8.10 -2.29
C TRP A 37 -9.32 -8.54 -0.99
N ARG A 38 -10.55 -9.04 -1.10
CA ARG A 38 -11.38 -9.38 0.06
C ARG A 38 -11.72 -10.87 0.04
N CYS A 39 -11.67 -11.47 1.22
CA CYS A 39 -12.14 -12.81 1.46
C CYS A 39 -12.92 -12.86 2.79
N LEU A 40 -13.37 -14.05 3.18
CA LEU A 40 -14.09 -14.26 4.44
C LEU A 40 -13.29 -13.82 5.67
N TRP A 41 -11.96 -13.87 5.60
CA TRP A 41 -11.06 -13.65 6.73
C TRP A 41 -10.60 -12.20 6.90
N GLY A 42 -10.72 -11.40 5.84
CA GLY A 42 -10.26 -10.02 5.85
C GLY A 42 -10.06 -9.42 4.46
N GLU A 43 -9.34 -8.31 4.45
CA GLU A 43 -8.96 -7.55 3.26
C GLU A 43 -7.43 -7.44 3.23
N ILE A 44 -6.86 -7.52 2.03
CA ILE A 44 -5.47 -7.20 1.74
C ILE A 44 -5.46 -6.00 0.79
N ASP A 45 -4.77 -4.93 1.19
CA ASP A 45 -4.78 -3.68 0.43
C ASP A 45 -4.13 -3.83 -0.95
N LEU A 46 -2.93 -4.46 -1.02
CA LEU A 46 -2.24 -4.74 -2.27
C LEU A 46 -1.60 -6.13 -2.27
N VAL A 47 -1.65 -6.78 -3.42
CA VAL A 47 -0.94 -8.03 -3.70
C VAL A 47 -0.04 -7.80 -4.91
N GLY A 48 1.27 -7.94 -4.71
CA GLY A 48 2.29 -7.74 -5.73
C GLY A 48 3.04 -9.02 -6.08
N LEU A 49 3.46 -9.14 -7.33
CA LEU A 49 4.29 -10.22 -7.85
C LEU A 49 5.61 -9.64 -8.32
N LEU A 50 6.71 -10.09 -7.72
CA LEU A 50 8.03 -9.89 -8.29
C LEU A 50 8.38 -11.14 -9.07
N LEU A 51 8.47 -11.01 -10.40
CA LEU A 51 8.89 -12.12 -11.25
C LEU A 51 10.39 -12.37 -11.09
N PRO A 52 10.86 -13.61 -11.34
CA PRO A 52 12.27 -13.91 -11.30
C PRO A 52 13.01 -13.08 -12.36
N ASN A 53 14.14 -12.51 -11.98
CA ASN A 53 15.02 -11.80 -12.90
C ASN A 53 16.35 -12.55 -12.99
N THR A 54 16.69 -12.99 -14.21
CA THR A 54 17.87 -13.82 -14.48
C THR A 54 19.19 -13.05 -14.31
N ILE A 55 19.16 -11.72 -14.42
CA ILE A 55 20.32 -10.85 -14.25
C ILE A 55 20.61 -10.63 -12.76
N THR A 56 19.58 -10.31 -11.96
CA THR A 56 19.73 -10.04 -10.52
C THR A 56 19.64 -11.30 -9.65
N LYS A 57 19.30 -12.46 -10.25
CA LYS A 57 19.08 -13.74 -9.58
C LYS A 57 18.05 -13.66 -8.44
N THR A 58 17.07 -12.76 -8.58
CA THR A 58 16.00 -12.62 -7.58
C THR A 58 15.02 -13.78 -7.73
N LEU A 59 14.69 -14.40 -6.59
CA LEU A 59 13.62 -15.40 -6.53
C LEU A 59 12.26 -14.74 -6.73
N PRO A 60 11.27 -15.46 -7.29
CA PRO A 60 9.91 -14.97 -7.41
C PRO A 60 9.31 -14.71 -6.02
N LYS A 61 8.65 -13.56 -5.84
CA LYS A 61 8.01 -13.16 -4.58
C LYS A 61 6.54 -12.81 -4.78
N LEU A 62 5.73 -13.18 -3.80
CA LEU A 62 4.35 -12.76 -3.64
C LEU A 62 4.29 -11.87 -2.40
N VAL A 63 4.17 -10.56 -2.62
CA VAL A 63 4.12 -9.57 -1.54
C VAL A 63 2.68 -9.21 -1.22
N PHE A 64 2.34 -9.24 0.07
CA PHE A 64 1.06 -8.78 0.59
C PHE A 64 1.32 -7.51 1.38
N VAL A 65 0.85 -6.38 0.87
CA VAL A 65 1.19 -5.06 1.42
C VAL A 65 -0.03 -4.47 2.09
N GLU A 66 0.12 -4.08 3.35
CA GLU A 66 -0.83 -3.24 4.06
C GLU A 66 -0.41 -1.77 3.93
N VAL A 67 -1.34 -0.90 3.52
CA VAL A 67 -1.08 0.51 3.28
C VAL A 67 -1.69 1.37 4.39
N LYS A 68 -0.86 2.11 5.10
CA LYS A 68 -1.29 3.01 6.17
C LYS A 68 -1.14 4.47 5.76
N THR A 69 -2.24 5.05 5.30
CA THR A 69 -2.33 6.49 5.02
C THR A 69 -2.69 7.27 6.27
N ARG A 70 -1.85 8.25 6.64
CA ARG A 70 -2.03 9.10 7.83
C ARG A 70 -1.71 10.56 7.54
N ARG A 71 -2.38 11.44 8.29
CA ARG A 71 -2.11 12.88 8.22
C ARG A 71 -0.77 13.16 8.88
N GLN A 72 0.05 14.03 8.28
CA GLN A 72 1.32 14.43 8.87
C GLN A 72 1.13 14.95 10.31
N GLY A 73 2.00 14.50 11.23
CA GLY A 73 2.00 14.92 12.64
C GLY A 73 1.18 14.06 13.60
N ASN A 74 0.45 13.05 13.12
CA ASN A 74 -0.23 12.06 13.96
C ASN A 74 0.58 10.76 13.99
N TRP A 75 1.40 10.56 15.02
CA TRP A 75 2.31 9.42 15.13
C TRP A 75 1.97 8.50 16.28
N ASP A 76 1.55 7.29 15.93
CA ASP A 76 1.67 6.08 16.71
C ASP A 76 2.80 5.23 16.12
N ALA A 77 4.03 5.46 16.63
CA ALA A 77 5.25 4.66 16.44
C ALA A 77 5.47 4.00 15.06
N GLY A 78 5.48 4.80 13.99
CA GLY A 78 5.86 4.30 12.66
C GLY A 78 4.87 3.30 12.05
N GLY A 79 3.61 3.28 12.47
CA GLY A 79 2.56 2.42 11.87
C GLY A 79 2.68 0.92 12.16
N LEU A 80 3.84 0.43 12.60
CA LEU A 80 4.09 -0.97 13.01
C LEU A 80 3.23 -1.39 14.20
N LEU A 81 3.04 -0.52 15.21
CA LEU A 81 2.14 -0.83 16.34
C LEU A 81 0.68 -1.04 15.88
N ALA A 82 0.30 -0.47 14.73
CA ALA A 82 -1.02 -0.66 14.15
C ALA A 82 -1.16 -1.98 13.35
N ILE A 83 -0.10 -2.79 13.28
CA ILE A 83 -0.09 -4.15 12.72
C ILE A 83 0.00 -5.14 13.89
N THR A 84 -1.08 -5.15 14.68
CA THR A 84 -1.17 -6.00 15.86
C THR A 84 -1.09 -7.49 15.48
N PRO A 85 -0.71 -8.39 16.41
CA PRO A 85 -0.68 -9.83 16.13
C PRO A 85 -2.00 -10.38 15.58
N ALA A 86 -3.14 -9.85 16.05
CA ALA A 86 -4.46 -10.21 15.52
C ALA A 86 -4.63 -9.77 14.06
N LYS A 87 -4.09 -8.61 13.67
CA LYS A 87 -4.11 -8.14 12.29
C LYS A 87 -3.18 -8.97 11.40
N GLN A 88 -1.98 -9.28 11.87
CA GLN A 88 -1.04 -10.17 11.18
C GLN A 88 -1.67 -11.53 10.88
N ALA A 89 -2.33 -12.14 11.88
CA ALA A 89 -3.01 -13.42 11.73
C ALA A 89 -4.11 -13.37 10.64
N LYS A 90 -4.90 -12.29 10.58
CA LYS A 90 -5.93 -12.11 9.54
C LYS A 90 -5.32 -11.94 8.15
N ILE A 91 -4.23 -11.19 8.04
CA ILE A 91 -3.53 -11.01 6.76
C ILE A 91 -2.95 -12.35 6.29
N ARG A 92 -2.29 -13.11 7.17
CA ARG A 92 -1.79 -14.46 6.86
C ARG A 92 -2.90 -15.41 6.41
N GLN A 93 -4.04 -15.40 7.10
CA GLN A 93 -5.16 -16.24 6.73
C GLN A 93 -5.78 -15.83 5.38
N SER A 94 -5.85 -14.53 5.10
CA SER A 94 -6.31 -14.00 3.83
C SER A 94 -5.36 -14.39 2.69
N ALA A 95 -4.05 -14.26 2.92
CA ALA A 95 -3.01 -14.67 1.98
C ALA A 95 -3.06 -16.18 1.67
N ALA A 96 -3.22 -17.02 2.70
CA ALA A 96 -3.37 -18.46 2.53
C ALA A 96 -4.61 -18.82 1.69
N PHE A 97 -5.73 -18.09 1.89
CA PHE A 97 -6.92 -18.28 1.07
C PHE A 97 -6.69 -17.88 -0.39
N LEU A 98 -6.02 -16.75 -0.64
CA LEU A 98 -5.65 -16.33 -1.99
C LEU A 98 -4.80 -17.39 -2.68
N ILE A 99 -3.76 -17.91 -2.02
CA ILE A 99 -2.88 -18.92 -2.61
C ILE A 99 -3.63 -20.23 -2.90
N ALA A 100 -4.58 -20.61 -2.05
CA ALA A 100 -5.45 -21.77 -2.30
C ALA A 100 -6.36 -21.57 -3.53
N GLU A 101 -6.79 -20.34 -3.81
CA GLU A 101 -7.57 -19.99 -5.00
C GLU A 101 -6.72 -19.93 -6.27
N TYR A 102 -5.43 -19.60 -6.15
CA TYR A 102 -4.47 -19.48 -7.25
C TYR A 102 -3.23 -20.35 -7.04
N PRO A 103 -3.30 -21.68 -7.30
CA PRO A 103 -2.21 -22.62 -7.04
C PRO A 103 -0.88 -22.29 -7.72
N ASP A 104 -0.89 -21.60 -8.87
CA ASP A 104 0.32 -21.18 -9.56
C ASP A 104 1.19 -20.21 -8.74
N LEU A 105 0.58 -19.55 -7.75
CA LEU A 105 1.28 -18.66 -6.81
C LEU A 105 1.95 -19.41 -5.66
N SER A 106 1.70 -20.72 -5.48
CA SER A 106 2.23 -21.49 -4.35
C SER A 106 3.76 -21.61 -4.32
N ASN A 107 4.42 -21.45 -5.46
CA ASN A 107 5.88 -21.51 -5.57
C ASN A 107 6.59 -20.17 -5.30
N TYR A 108 5.84 -19.10 -5.04
CA TYR A 108 6.39 -17.77 -4.78
C TYR A 108 6.67 -17.62 -3.28
N ALA A 109 7.83 -17.04 -2.94
CA ALA A 109 8.12 -16.71 -1.54
C ALA A 109 7.13 -15.64 -1.07
N CYS A 110 6.35 -15.95 -0.04
CA CYS A 110 5.41 -15.01 0.55
C CYS A 110 6.18 -14.00 1.42
N GLN A 111 5.81 -12.74 1.31
CA GLN A 111 6.39 -11.65 2.09
C GLN A 111 5.27 -10.69 2.49
N PHE A 112 5.25 -10.27 3.75
CA PHE A 112 4.24 -9.36 4.28
C PHE A 112 4.87 -7.99 4.56
N ASP A 113 4.41 -6.99 3.83
CA ASP A 113 5.01 -5.66 3.84
C ASP A 113 4.04 -4.61 4.40
N VAL A 114 4.61 -3.50 4.84
CA VAL A 114 3.84 -2.34 5.31
C VAL A 114 4.34 -1.08 4.61
N ALA A 115 3.43 -0.38 3.95
CA ALA A 115 3.72 0.93 3.35
C ALA A 115 3.11 2.04 4.21
N LEU A 116 3.92 3.01 4.61
CA LEU A 116 3.48 4.20 5.35
C LEU A 116 3.34 5.37 4.40
N VAL A 117 2.11 5.88 4.26
CA VAL A 117 1.83 7.02 3.39
C VAL A 117 1.41 8.21 4.23
N HIS A 118 2.05 9.34 3.95
CA HIS A 118 1.71 10.61 4.57
C HIS A 118 0.90 11.47 3.64
N TYR A 119 -0.04 12.21 4.21
CA TYR A 119 -0.75 13.25 3.49
C TYR A 119 -0.85 14.56 4.26
N LEU A 120 -0.87 15.64 3.48
CA LEU A 120 -1.21 16.99 3.87
C LEU A 120 -2.36 17.47 2.98
N GLN A 121 -3.33 18.16 3.57
CA GLN A 121 -4.37 18.82 2.78
C GLN A 121 -3.86 20.19 2.35
N ALA A 122 -3.81 20.43 1.04
CA ALA A 122 -3.48 21.76 0.52
C ALA A 122 -4.65 22.71 0.78
N ASN A 123 -4.35 23.99 1.04
CA ASN A 123 -5.37 25.02 0.99
C ASN A 123 -5.89 25.12 -0.46
N LEU A 124 -7.22 25.07 -0.64
CA LEU A 124 -7.90 25.02 -1.95
C LEU A 124 -7.53 26.17 -2.91
N ASN A 125 -6.86 27.20 -2.43
CA ASN A 125 -6.51 28.41 -3.17
C ASN A 125 -5.34 28.24 -4.16
N ASN A 126 -4.71 27.06 -4.26
CA ASN A 126 -3.50 26.88 -5.09
C ASN A 126 -3.36 25.47 -5.70
N THR A 127 -4.43 24.93 -6.31
CA THR A 127 -4.41 23.58 -6.90
C THR A 127 -3.86 23.59 -8.34
N GLN A 128 -2.55 23.42 -8.47
CA GLN A 128 -1.97 22.83 -9.69
C GLN A 128 -2.08 21.31 -9.56
N ASN A 129 -3.06 20.69 -10.23
CA ASN A 129 -3.16 19.23 -10.31
C ASN A 129 -1.94 18.70 -11.08
N THR A 130 -1.03 18.01 -10.41
CA THR A 130 0.04 17.26 -11.10
C THR A 130 -0.49 15.85 -11.34
N PRO A 131 -0.60 15.37 -12.59
CA PRO A 131 -0.86 13.96 -12.84
C PRO A 131 0.22 13.14 -12.15
N ILE A 132 -0.16 12.04 -11.48
CA ILE A 132 0.84 11.09 -10.95
C ILE A 132 1.60 10.43 -12.12
N ASP A 133 0.98 10.42 -13.30
CA ASP A 133 1.48 9.79 -14.51
C ASP A 133 2.80 10.41 -15.01
N GLY A 134 3.85 9.59 -15.06
CA GLY A 134 5.15 9.92 -15.67
C GLY A 134 6.23 10.48 -14.74
N SER A 135 5.94 10.71 -13.45
CA SER A 135 6.97 11.13 -12.49
C SER A 135 7.64 9.93 -11.81
N SER A 136 8.98 9.95 -11.70
CA SER A 136 9.70 8.96 -10.88
C SER A 136 9.25 9.13 -9.42
N LEU A 137 8.52 8.14 -8.92
CA LEU A 137 8.07 8.03 -7.54
C LEU A 137 9.23 7.49 -6.71
N ALA A 138 9.44 8.11 -5.57
CA ALA A 138 10.46 7.68 -4.62
C ALA A 138 9.95 7.88 -3.20
N ILE A 139 10.45 7.06 -2.28
CA ILE A 139 10.22 7.24 -0.85
C ILE A 139 10.68 8.66 -0.46
N GLY A 140 9.85 9.36 0.31
CA GLY A 140 10.05 10.73 0.75
C GLY A 140 9.70 11.81 -0.29
N LYS A 141 9.38 11.45 -1.54
CA LYS A 141 9.09 12.43 -2.60
C LYS A 141 7.59 12.77 -2.65
N PRO A 142 7.20 14.04 -2.43
CA PRO A 142 5.80 14.46 -2.47
C PRO A 142 5.22 14.55 -3.87
N ILE A 143 3.96 14.15 -3.99
CA ILE A 143 3.09 14.34 -5.16
C ILE A 143 1.85 15.12 -4.74
N SER A 144 1.27 15.90 -5.66
CA SER A 144 0.04 16.66 -5.41
C SER A 144 -1.12 16.13 -6.23
N ILE A 145 -2.15 15.59 -5.57
CA ILE A 145 -3.32 14.99 -6.21
C ILE A 145 -4.59 15.33 -5.43
N GLN A 146 -5.66 15.72 -6.15
CA GLN A 146 -6.99 15.99 -5.59
C GLN A 146 -6.98 16.95 -4.36
N GLY A 147 -6.10 17.97 -4.38
CA GLY A 147 -5.97 18.93 -3.28
C GLY A 147 -5.22 18.40 -2.06
N TYR A 148 -4.52 17.29 -2.19
CA TYR A 148 -3.64 16.72 -1.17
C TYR A 148 -2.21 16.65 -1.68
N THR A 149 -1.25 16.84 -0.78
CA THR A 149 0.13 16.42 -0.99
C THR A 149 0.32 15.09 -0.30
N LEU A 150 0.71 14.04 -1.05
CA LEU A 150 1.01 12.71 -0.51
C LEU A 150 2.46 12.34 -0.77
N TYR A 151 3.04 11.51 0.10
CA TYR A 151 4.31 10.83 -0.16
C TYR A 151 4.36 9.50 0.60
N ILE A 152 5.06 8.52 0.03
CA ILE A 152 5.43 7.30 0.75
C ILE A 152 6.52 7.70 1.73
N GLN A 153 6.25 7.64 3.02
CA GLN A 153 7.26 7.93 4.03
C GLN A 153 8.24 6.76 4.17
N ASP A 154 7.72 5.53 4.20
CA ASP A 154 8.52 4.34 4.43
C ASP A 154 7.86 3.12 3.79
N TYR A 155 8.68 2.13 3.47
CA TYR A 155 8.25 0.83 2.99
C TYR A 155 9.03 -0.24 3.77
N ILE A 156 8.33 -0.92 4.66
CA ILE A 156 8.92 -1.91 5.56
C ILE A 156 8.72 -3.28 4.91
N GLU A 157 9.80 -3.79 4.32
CA GLU A 157 9.86 -5.15 3.80
C GLU A 157 9.86 -6.18 4.94
N SER A 158 9.14 -7.29 4.76
CA SER A 158 9.05 -8.37 5.73
C SER A 158 8.71 -7.85 7.14
N ALA A 159 7.71 -6.99 7.20
CA ALA A 159 7.27 -6.33 8.44
C ALA A 159 6.81 -7.34 9.51
N PHE A 160 6.41 -8.54 9.10
CA PHE A 160 6.14 -9.68 9.99
C PHE A 160 6.22 -11.00 9.21
N ASP A 161 6.32 -12.10 9.98
CA ASP A 161 6.32 -13.49 9.49
C ASP A 161 4.90 -14.07 9.31
#